data_AF-A0A938G2S7-F1
#
_entry.id   AF-A0A938G2S7-F1
#
_cell.length_a   1.000
_cell.length_b   1.000
_cell.length_c   1.000
_cell.angle_alpha   90.00
_cell.angle_beta   90.00
_cell.angle_gamma   90.00
#
_symmetry.space_group_name_H-M   'P 1'
#
loop_
_entity.id
_entity.type
_entity.pdbx_description
1 polymer ?
#
loop_
_entity_poly.entity_id
_entity_poly.type
_entity_poly.pdbx_seq_one_letter_code
_entity_poly.pdbx_strand_id
1 'polypeptide(L)' 'MKFEELKSLVRARRTDMMVDKDRMPADGTVEKLCELAMWAPNHKLTFPWKFAAVTGDARARLSNCVAD' A
#
# COMPACT_ATOMS: atom_id res chain seq x y z
N MET A 1 13.24 -11.13 -12.44
CA MET A 1 13.76 -9.82 -12.02
C MET A 1 15.23 -9.98 -11.70
N LYS A 2 16.09 -9.16 -12.32
CA LYS A 2 17.53 -9.17 -12.04
C LYS A 2 17.80 -8.38 -10.76
N PHE A 3 18.86 -8.72 -10.02
CA PHE A 3 19.18 -8.04 -8.75
C PHE A 3 19.30 -6.51 -8.90
N GLU A 4 19.89 -6.02 -9.99
CA GLU A 4 20.06 -4.59 -10.24
C GLU A 4 18.73 -3.83 -10.47
N GLU A 5 17.71 -4.50 -11.02
CA GLU A 5 16.36 -3.93 -11.18
C GLU A 5 15.71 -3.71 -9.81
N LEU A 6 15.76 -4.74 -8.94
CA LEU A 6 15.25 -4.64 -7.57
C LEU A 6 15.97 -3.57 -6.77
N LYS A 7 17.30 -3.55 -6.84
CA LYS A 7 18.16 -2.59 -6.15
C LYS A 7 17.83 -1.14 -6.58
N SER A 8 17.57 -0.93 -7.87
CA SER A 8 17.15 0.36 -8.40
C SER A 8 15.78 0.78 -7.85
N LEU A 9 14.81 -0.13 -7.83
CA LEU A 9 13.48 0.12 -7.25
C LEU A 9 13.54 0.48 -5.76
N VAL A 10 14.29 -0.29 -4.96
CA VAL A 10 14.46 -0.05 -3.52
C VAL A 10 15.10 1.33 -3.27
N ARG A 11 16.08 1.71 -4.07
CA ARG A 11 16.76 3.03 -3.95
C ARG A 11 15.92 4.19 -4.45
N ALA A 12 15.05 3.98 -5.43
CA ALA A 12 14.18 5.02 -5.96
C ALA A 12 13.00 5.34 -5.03
N ARG A 13 12.55 4.38 -4.21
CA ARG A 13 11.41 4.57 -3.30
C ARG A 13 11.64 5.76 -2.35
N ARG A 14 10.69 6.70 -2.33
CA ARG A 14 10.61 7.79 -1.36
C ARG A 14 9.22 7.80 -0.73
N THR A 15 9.12 8.32 0.48
CA THR A 15 7.83 8.72 1.03
C THR A 15 7.42 10.00 0.31
N ASP A 16 6.20 10.02 -0.23
CA ASP A 16 5.62 11.18 -0.90
C ASP A 16 4.44 11.71 -0.09
N MET A 17 4.49 12.99 0.24
CA MET A 17 3.44 13.69 1.00
C MET A 17 2.55 14.55 0.10
N MET A 18 2.92 14.73 -1.17
CA MET A 18 2.20 15.53 -2.15
C MET A 18 1.34 14.61 -3.01
N VAL A 19 0.19 14.20 -2.47
CA VAL A 19 -0.70 13.23 -3.13
C VAL A 19 -1.82 13.93 -3.89
N ASP A 20 -2.01 13.55 -5.14
CA ASP A 20 -3.21 13.88 -5.92
C ASP A 20 -4.41 13.10 -5.34
N LYS A 21 -5.37 13.83 -4.76
CA LYS A 21 -6.51 13.24 -4.04
C LYS A 21 -7.59 12.68 -4.96
N ASP A 22 -7.58 13.12 -6.22
CA ASP A 22 -8.59 12.80 -7.24
C ASP A 22 -8.10 11.69 -8.17
N ARG A 23 -6.77 11.49 -8.25
CA ARG A 23 -6.17 10.38 -8.98
C ARG A 23 -6.27 9.07 -8.19
N MET A 24 -7.18 8.20 -8.63
CA MET A 24 -7.16 6.80 -8.23
C MET A 24 -6.08 6.02 -8.99
N PRO A 25 -5.40 5.04 -8.35
CA PRO A 25 -4.58 4.07 -9.06
C PRO A 25 -5.38 3.35 -10.16
N ALA A 26 -4.69 2.82 -11.17
CA ALA A 26 -5.33 2.02 -12.19
C ALA A 26 -6.09 0.83 -11.56
N ASP A 27 -7.22 0.45 -12.13
CA ASP A 27 -8.12 -0.56 -11.57
C ASP A 27 -7.38 -1.87 -11.23
N GLY A 28 -7.57 -2.35 -10.00
CA GLY A 28 -6.89 -3.54 -9.47
C GLY A 28 -5.47 -3.34 -8.94
N THR A 29 -4.88 -2.13 -9.00
CA THR A 29 -3.49 -1.91 -8.55
C THR A 29 -3.34 -2.14 -7.05
N VAL A 30 -4.28 -1.67 -6.24
CA VAL A 30 -4.22 -1.81 -4.78
C VAL A 30 -4.33 -3.28 -4.37
N GLU A 31 -5.24 -4.01 -5.01
CA GLU A 31 -5.50 -5.42 -4.80
C GLU A 31 -4.27 -6.27 -5.12
N LYS A 32 -3.63 -6.02 -6.27
CA LYS A 32 -2.37 -6.68 -6.67
C LYS A 32 -1.24 -6.42 -5.66
N LEU A 33 -1.15 -5.20 -5.12
CA LEU A 33 -0.15 -4.87 -4.11
C LEU A 33 -0.44 -5.56 -2.77
N CYS A 34 -1.70 -5.60 -2.33
CA CYS A 34 -2.11 -6.33 -1.14
C CYS A 34 -1.82 -7.84 -1.28
N GLU A 35 -2.11 -8.42 -2.45
CA GLU A 35 -1.77 -9.81 -2.75
C GLU A 35 -0.27 -10.09 -2.65
N LEU A 36 0.55 -9.24 -3.26
CA LEU A 36 2.00 -9.33 -3.17
C LEU A 36 2.51 -9.21 -1.73
N ALA A 37 1.93 -8.31 -0.94
CA ALA A 37 2.32 -8.09 0.46
C ALA A 37 2.05 -9.32 1.35
N MET A 38 1.08 -10.17 1.01
CA MET A 38 0.80 -11.39 1.78
C MET A 38 1.94 -12.42 1.78
N TRP A 39 2.83 -12.35 0.78
CA TRP A 39 4.00 -13.21 0.65
C TRP A 39 5.19 -12.77 1.48
N ALA A 40 5.06 -11.71 2.28
CA ALA A 40 6.09 -11.36 3.25
C ALA A 40 6.37 -12.54 4.21
N PRO A 41 7.63 -12.78 4.60
CA PRO A 41 7.97 -13.82 5.54
C PRO A 41 7.21 -13.62 6.86
N ASN A 42 6.50 -14.65 7.30
CA ASN A 42 5.79 -14.65 8.57
C ASN A 42 6.09 -15.93 9.34
N HIS A 43 6.25 -15.80 10.66
CA HIS A 43 6.54 -16.93 11.51
C HIS A 43 5.35 -17.92 11.51
N LYS A 44 5.65 -19.22 11.43
CA LYS A 44 4.65 -20.31 11.41
C LYS A 44 3.65 -20.29 10.24
N LEU A 45 3.90 -19.51 9.18
CA LEU A 45 3.05 -19.49 7.97
C LEU A 45 1.56 -19.23 8.30
N THR A 46 1.28 -18.32 9.22
CA THR A 46 -0.09 -18.01 9.66
C THR A 46 -0.81 -17.03 8.74
N PHE A 47 -0.08 -16.37 7.82
CA PHE A 47 -0.62 -15.36 6.89
C PHE A 47 -1.54 -14.32 7.59
N PRO A 48 -1.04 -13.61 8.61
CA PRO A 48 -1.90 -12.83 9.52
C PRO A 48 -2.39 -11.50 8.92
N TRP A 49 -2.00 -11.17 7.71
CA TRP A 49 -2.23 -9.86 7.09
C TRP A 49 -3.71 -9.65 6.79
N LYS A 50 -4.24 -8.50 7.19
CA LYS A 50 -5.57 -8.02 6.80
C LYS A 50 -5.43 -6.63 6.22
N PHE A 51 -5.98 -6.42 5.03
CA PHE A 51 -5.94 -5.14 4.34
C PHE A 51 -7.35 -4.56 4.25
N ALA A 52 -7.46 -3.25 4.46
CA ALA A 52 -8.70 -2.50 4.27
C ALA A 52 -8.38 -1.26 3.43
N ALA A 53 -9.13 -1.06 2.35
CA ALA A 53 -9.05 0.14 1.53
C ALA A 53 -10.13 1.13 1.99
N VAL A 54 -9.73 2.36 2.30
CA VAL A 54 -10.65 3.43 2.71
C VAL A 54 -10.75 4.43 1.57
N THR A 55 -11.94 4.52 0.96
CA THR A 55 -12.20 5.29 -0.25
C THR A 55 -13.35 6.28 -0.04
N GLY A 56 -13.52 7.22 -0.98
CA GLY A 56 -14.60 8.22 -0.94
C GLY A 56 -14.58 9.07 0.34
N ASP A 57 -15.78 9.40 0.84
CA ASP A 57 -15.99 10.24 2.02
C ASP A 57 -15.52 9.60 3.33
N ALA A 58 -15.36 8.27 3.35
CA ALA A 58 -14.81 7.57 4.51
C ALA A 58 -13.37 7.97 4.82
N ARG A 59 -12.61 8.48 3.83
CA ARG A 59 -11.27 9.03 4.04
C ARG A 59 -11.28 10.20 5.03
N ALA A 60 -12.23 11.12 4.88
CA ALA A 60 -12.37 12.27 5.79
C ALA A 60 -12.78 11.83 7.20
N ARG A 61 -13.71 10.86 7.30
CA ARG A 61 -14.14 10.29 8.58
C ARG A 61 -12.97 9.64 9.33
N LEU A 62 -12.14 8.85 8.63
CA LEU A 62 -10.94 8.25 9.23
C LEU A 62 -9.96 9.33 9.68
N SER A 63 -9.69 10.33 8.84
CA SER A 63 -8.78 11.44 9.17
C SER A 63 -9.22 12.20 10.42
N ASN A 64 -10.51 12.49 10.56
CA ASN A 64 -11.03 13.21 11.73
C ASN A 64 -10.92 12.36 13.00
N CYS A 65 -11.16 11.05 12.91
CA CYS A 65 -11.04 10.14 14.05
C CYS A 65 -9.60 10.00 14.59
N VAL A 66 -8.57 10.23 13.76
CA VAL A 66 -7.15 10.13 14.16
C VAL A 66 -6.49 11.48 14.46
N ALA A 67 -7.19 12.59 14.20
CA ALA A 67 -6.67 13.93 14.41
C ALA A 67 -6.87 14.43 15.86
N ASP A 68 -7.81 13.82 16.59
CA ASP A 68 -8.04 14.02 18.02
C ASP A 68 -7.00 13.25 18.87
#